data_AF-A0A914YCI5-F1
#
_entry.id   AF-A0A914YCI5-F1
#
_cell.length_a   1.000
_cell.length_b   1.000
_cell.length_c   1.000
_cell.angle_alpha   90.00
_cell.angle_beta   90.00
_cell.angle_gamma   90.00
#
_symmetry.space_group_name_H-M   'P 1'
#
loop_
_entity.id
_entity.type
_entity.pdbx_description
1 polymer ?
#
loop_
_entity_poly.entity_id
_entity_poly.type
_entity_poly.pdbx_seq_one_letter_code
_entity_poly.pdbx_strand_id
1 'polypeptide(L)'
;MKDAKIDLIICPPQVSAAYTHSDAVKLPSTVSYTGLYNMLDYAAGVVPITKVTKEDVKQTEESYPDTDLWYKIVKENNKNSEGLPIGIQVVGIPSEENVLRVIREIEAGRKEMFP
;
A
#
# COMPACT_ATOMS: atom_id res chain seq x y z
N MET A 1 -10.76 17.42 1.56
CA MET A 1 -10.05 17.40 2.86
C MET A 1 -10.51 18.54 3.77
N LYS A 2 -10.44 19.81 3.37
CA LYS A 2 -10.91 20.96 4.19
C LYS A 2 -12.39 20.89 4.58
N ASP A 3 -13.30 20.73 3.61
CA ASP A 3 -14.75 20.69 3.89
C ASP A 3 -15.15 19.49 4.74
N ALA A 4 -14.45 18.36 4.55
CA ALA A 4 -14.64 17.14 5.31
C ALA A 4 -13.89 17.14 6.66
N LYS A 5 -13.16 18.21 7.00
CA LYS A 5 -12.33 18.32 8.22
C LYS A 5 -11.37 17.14 8.39
N ILE A 6 -10.70 16.76 7.30
CA ILE A 6 -9.70 15.70 7.26
C ILE A 6 -8.31 16.34 7.22
N ASP A 7 -7.49 16.05 8.23
CA ASP A 7 -6.11 16.53 8.31
C ASP A 7 -5.16 15.69 7.43
N LEU A 8 -5.31 14.36 7.47
CA LEU A 8 -4.47 13.40 6.76
C LEU A 8 -5.32 12.23 6.23
N ILE A 9 -4.84 11.60 5.16
CA ILE A 9 -5.45 10.40 4.58
C ILE A 9 -4.51 9.22 4.79
N ILE A 10 -5.04 8.11 5.32
CA ILE A 10 -4.37 6.81 5.32
C ILE A 10 -4.97 6.00 4.19
N CYS A 11 -4.12 5.47 3.32
CA CYS A 11 -4.52 4.69 2.16
C CYS A 11 -3.48 3.61 1.81
N PRO A 12 -3.82 2.61 0.99
CA PRO A 12 -2.84 1.67 0.47
C PRO A 12 -1.83 2.40 -0.45
N PRO A 13 -0.53 2.06 -0.41
CA PRO A 13 0.44 2.54 -1.39
C PRO A 13 0.37 1.75 -2.69
N GLN A 14 -0.13 0.51 -2.65
CA GLN A 14 -0.12 -0.44 -3.76
C GLN A 14 -1.22 -1.49 -3.59
N VAL A 15 -1.65 -2.12 -4.68
CA VAL A 15 -2.70 -3.18 -4.69
C VAL A 15 -2.22 -4.53 -4.16
N SER A 16 -0.91 -4.74 -4.05
CA SER A 16 -0.32 -5.99 -3.58
C SER A 16 1.06 -5.77 -2.97
N ALA A 17 1.66 -6.84 -2.45
CA ALA A 17 3.08 -6.90 -2.14
C ALA A 17 3.96 -6.67 -3.39
N ALA A 18 5.28 -6.72 -3.20
CA ALA A 18 6.23 -6.46 -4.28
C ALA A 18 6.03 -7.40 -5.48
N TYR A 19 5.94 -6.81 -6.67
CA TYR A 19 5.84 -7.54 -7.92
C TYR A 19 7.13 -8.25 -8.29
N THR A 20 7.01 -9.29 -9.11
CA THR A 20 8.15 -9.81 -9.84
C THR A 20 8.58 -8.76 -10.88
N HIS A 21 9.86 -8.78 -11.25
CA HIS A 21 10.39 -7.84 -12.23
C HIS A 21 9.62 -7.85 -13.56
N SER A 22 9.16 -9.02 -14.01
CA SER A 22 8.42 -9.16 -15.27
C SER A 22 6.95 -8.71 -15.18
N ASP A 23 6.33 -8.74 -13.99
CA ASP A 23 4.93 -8.35 -13.82
C ASP A 23 4.76 -6.85 -13.55
N ALA A 24 5.77 -6.19 -12.99
CA ALA A 24 5.72 -4.75 -12.69
C ALA A 24 5.36 -3.89 -13.93
N VAL A 25 5.85 -4.27 -15.12
CA VAL A 25 5.57 -3.55 -16.38
C VAL A 25 4.16 -3.81 -16.93
N LYS A 26 3.47 -4.86 -16.46
CA LYS A 26 2.15 -5.27 -16.95
C LYS A 26 1.01 -4.60 -16.18
N LEU A 27 1.31 -3.95 -15.07
CA LEU A 27 0.34 -3.35 -14.15
C LEU A 27 0.52 -1.82 -14.02
N PRO A 28 0.60 -1.05 -15.12
CA PRO A 28 0.88 0.40 -15.03
C PRO A 28 -0.24 1.18 -14.34
N SER A 29 -1.48 0.69 -14.39
CA SER A 29 -2.64 1.32 -13.73
C SER A 29 -2.48 1.41 -12.22
N THR A 30 -1.67 0.54 -11.62
CA THR A 30 -1.36 0.56 -10.18
C THR A 30 -0.68 1.84 -9.71
N VAL A 31 -0.10 2.62 -10.63
CA VAL A 31 0.42 3.95 -10.34
C VAL A 31 -0.66 4.89 -9.80
N SER A 32 -1.95 4.59 -9.98
CA SER A 32 -3.05 5.42 -9.48
C SER A 32 -2.99 5.68 -7.97
N TYR A 33 -2.45 4.74 -7.18
CA TYR A 33 -2.37 4.85 -5.72
C TYR A 33 -1.37 5.91 -5.24
N THR A 34 -0.31 6.17 -6.02
CA THR A 34 0.76 7.12 -5.65
C THR A 34 0.78 8.33 -6.58
N GLY A 35 0.57 8.11 -7.88
CA GLY A 35 0.56 9.13 -8.92
C GLY A 35 -0.52 10.19 -8.73
N LEU A 36 -1.66 9.84 -8.11
CA LEU A 36 -2.70 10.82 -7.77
C LEU A 36 -2.15 11.94 -6.88
N TYR A 37 -1.34 11.61 -5.89
CA TYR A 37 -0.82 12.57 -4.93
C TYR A 37 0.37 13.36 -5.49
N ASN A 38 1.13 12.76 -6.41
CA ASN A 38 2.10 13.52 -7.21
C ASN A 38 1.40 14.58 -8.07
N MET A 39 0.27 14.24 -8.70
CA MET A 39 -0.48 15.17 -9.55
C MET A 39 -1.11 16.32 -8.75
N LEU A 40 -1.56 16.05 -7.52
CA LEU A 40 -2.17 17.04 -6.63
C LEU A 40 -1.13 17.88 -5.86
N ASP A 41 0.16 17.56 -5.99
CA ASP A 41 1.25 18.15 -5.20
C ASP A 41 1.01 18.01 -3.68
N TYR A 42 0.58 16.82 -3.25
CA TYR A 42 0.33 16.51 -1.84
C TYR A 42 1.53 15.78 -1.25
N ALA A 43 1.88 16.11 -0.02
CA ALA A 43 2.90 15.38 0.71
C ALA A 43 2.43 13.94 0.97
N ALA A 44 3.24 12.95 0.59
CA ALA A 44 2.92 11.54 0.79
C ALA A 44 4.15 10.77 1.28
N GLY A 45 3.96 9.84 2.20
CA GLY A 45 5.01 8.95 2.68
C GLY A 45 4.46 7.58 3.04
N VAL A 46 5.33 6.56 3.03
CA VAL A 46 4.94 5.15 3.25
C VAL A 46 5.72 4.57 4.42
N VAL A 47 5.04 3.80 5.26
CA VAL A 47 5.64 3.08 6.39
C VAL A 47 5.25 1.60 6.35
N PRO A 48 6.21 0.66 6.46
CA PRO A 48 5.89 -0.77 6.55
C PRO A 48 5.20 -1.08 7.88
N ILE A 49 4.09 -1.81 7.85
CA ILE A 49 3.28 -2.15 9.03
C ILE A 49 3.26 -3.63 9.36
N THR A 50 3.29 -4.51 8.36
CA THR A 50 3.20 -5.95 8.55
C THR A 50 3.95 -6.69 7.43
N LYS A 51 3.91 -8.02 7.46
CA LYS A 51 4.37 -8.89 6.38
C LYS A 51 3.23 -9.77 5.92
N VAL A 52 3.27 -10.17 4.66
CA VAL A 52 2.32 -11.15 4.12
C VAL A 52 2.44 -12.47 4.90
N THR A 53 1.31 -13.00 5.35
CA THR A 53 1.22 -14.29 6.02
C THR A 53 0.85 -15.42 5.05
N LYS A 54 1.02 -16.68 5.48
CA LYS A 54 0.53 -17.84 4.71
C LYS A 54 -0.98 -17.79 4.48
N GLU A 55 -1.72 -17.27 5.45
CA GLU A 55 -3.17 -17.13 5.36
C GLU A 55 -3.56 -16.10 4.31
N ASP A 56 -2.86 -14.97 4.22
CA ASP A 56 -3.09 -13.95 3.18
C ASP A 56 -2.86 -14.51 1.77
N VAL A 57 -1.79 -15.31 1.58
CA VAL A 57 -1.50 -15.97 0.30
C VAL A 57 -2.63 -16.94 -0.05
N LYS A 58 -3.01 -17.81 0.89
CA LYS A 58 -4.08 -18.79 0.70
C LYS A 58 -5.42 -18.11 0.39
N GLN A 59 -5.77 -17.06 1.12
CA GLN A 59 -6.99 -16.29 0.90
C GLN A 59 -7.00 -15.68 -0.50
N THR A 60 -5.86 -15.15 -0.95
CA THR A 60 -5.72 -14.60 -2.30
C THR A 60 -5.92 -15.69 -3.36
N GLU A 61 -5.36 -16.88 -3.18
CA GLU A 61 -5.56 -17.99 -4.11
C GLU A 61 -7.02 -18.46 -4.19
N GLU A 62 -7.70 -18.55 -3.04
CA GLU A 62 -9.05 -19.12 -2.95
C GLU A 62 -10.15 -18.13 -3.34
N SER A 63 -10.01 -16.85 -2.98
CA SER A 63 -11.11 -15.88 -3.00
C SER A 63 -10.88 -14.64 -3.85
N TYR A 64 -9.64 -14.38 -4.29
CA TYR A 64 -9.36 -13.22 -5.12
C TYR A 64 -9.97 -13.41 -6.53
N PRO A 65 -10.64 -12.38 -7.08
CA PRO A 65 -11.29 -12.48 -8.39
C PRO A 65 -10.27 -12.75 -9.50
N ASP A 66 -10.75 -13.36 -10.58
CA ASP A 66 -9.97 -13.62 -11.81
C ASP A 66 -10.72 -13.10 -13.05
N THR A 67 -11.49 -12.02 -12.86
CA THR A 67 -12.43 -11.50 -13.86
C THR A 67 -11.76 -10.76 -15.00
N ASP A 68 -10.58 -10.18 -14.77
CA ASP A 68 -9.79 -9.49 -15.80
C ASP A 68 -8.30 -9.87 -15.74
N LEU A 69 -7.53 -9.34 -16.70
CA LEU A 69 -6.11 -9.64 -16.84
C LEU A 69 -5.29 -9.11 -15.64
N TRP A 70 -5.63 -7.95 -15.09
CA TRP A 70 -4.91 -7.38 -13.95
C TRP A 70 -5.13 -8.20 -12.70
N TYR A 71 -6.37 -8.61 -12.45
CA TYR A 71 -6.69 -9.51 -11.35
C TYR A 71 -5.91 -10.82 -11.41
N LYS A 72 -5.84 -11.46 -12.58
CA LYS A 72 -5.08 -12.69 -12.79
C LYS A 72 -3.58 -12.51 -12.53
N ILE A 73 -2.99 -11.41 -13.02
CA ILE A 73 -1.56 -11.12 -12.81
C ILE A 73 -1.29 -10.89 -11.32
N VAL A 74 -2.12 -10.10 -10.64
CA VAL A 74 -1.97 -9.84 -9.20
C VAL A 74 -2.11 -11.14 -8.41
N LYS A 75 -3.11 -11.98 -8.74
CA LYS A 75 -3.32 -13.27 -8.06
C LYS A 75 -2.12 -14.21 -8.23
N GLU A 76 -1.61 -14.36 -9.45
CA GLU A 76 -0.43 -15.18 -9.72
C GLU A 76 0.80 -14.65 -8.99
N ASN A 77 0.98 -13.33 -9.00
CA ASN A 77 2.14 -12.69 -8.39
C ASN A 77 2.20 -12.90 -6.86
N ASN A 78 1.04 -12.92 -6.19
CA ASN A 78 0.97 -13.06 -4.73
C ASN A 78 1.30 -14.48 -4.22
N LYS A 79 1.33 -15.52 -5.06
CA LYS A 79 1.60 -16.90 -4.61
C LYS A 79 2.93 -17.06 -3.85
N ASN A 80 3.93 -16.27 -4.22
CA ASN A 80 5.27 -16.30 -3.62
C ASN A 80 5.56 -15.06 -2.76
N SER A 81 4.52 -14.40 -2.25
CA SER A 81 4.66 -13.13 -1.52
C SER A 81 4.79 -13.27 -0.01
N GLU A 82 4.69 -14.48 0.55
CA GLU A 82 4.82 -14.74 1.99
C GLU A 82 6.11 -14.09 2.55
N GLY A 83 5.97 -13.36 3.65
CA GLY A 83 7.08 -12.68 4.33
C GLY A 83 7.49 -11.34 3.73
N LEU A 84 6.96 -10.95 2.56
CA LEU A 84 7.20 -9.63 1.98
C LEU A 84 6.54 -8.53 2.81
N PRO A 85 7.15 -7.34 2.92
CA PRO A 85 6.60 -6.24 3.70
C PRO A 85 5.35 -5.64 3.03
N ILE A 86 4.35 -5.32 3.85
CA ILE A 86 3.17 -4.54 3.48
C ILE A 86 3.23 -3.22 4.24
N GLY A 87 3.03 -2.11 3.52
CA GLY A 87 3.03 -0.77 4.08
C GLY A 87 1.70 -0.05 3.88
N ILE A 88 1.57 1.09 4.57
CA ILE A 88 0.49 2.05 4.38
C ILE A 88 1.05 3.40 3.97
N GLN A 89 0.29 4.13 3.17
CA GLN A 89 0.60 5.48 2.70
C GLN A 89 -0.16 6.50 3.55
N VAL A 90 0.55 7.53 3.99
CA VAL A 90 0.01 8.69 4.71
C VAL A 90 0.15 9.90 3.80
N VAL A 91 -0.95 10.64 3.61
CA VAL A 91 -1.01 11.78 2.70
C VAL A 91 -1.56 13.02 3.40
N GLY A 92 -0.95 14.17 3.14
CA GLY A 92 -1.39 15.48 3.62
C GLY A 92 -1.35 16.55 2.52
N ILE A 93 -2.27 17.52 2.62
CA ILE A 93 -2.17 18.80 1.90
C ILE A 93 -0.84 19.47 2.31
N PRO A 94 -0.07 20.14 1.43
CA PRO A 94 1.33 20.52 1.64
C PRO A 94 1.74 20.81 3.10
N SER A 95 2.16 19.75 3.79
CA SER A 95 2.40 19.72 5.23
C SER A 95 3.25 18.49 5.58
N GLU A 96 4.48 18.44 5.07
CA GLU A 96 5.38 17.30 5.24
C GLU A 96 5.61 16.94 6.71
N GLU A 97 5.67 17.93 7.60
CA GLU A 97 5.88 17.73 9.04
C GLU A 97 4.77 16.88 9.69
N ASN A 98 3.50 17.13 9.33
CA ASN A 98 2.37 16.36 9.84
C ASN A 98 2.37 14.93 9.30
N VAL A 99 2.71 14.75 8.01
CA VAL A 99 2.86 13.43 7.39
C VAL A 99 3.96 12.63 8.10
N LEU A 100 5.14 13.23 8.30
CA LEU A 100 6.26 12.59 8.99
C LEU A 100 5.95 12.28 10.45
N ARG A 101 5.25 13.18 11.15
CA ARG A 101 4.82 12.96 12.53
C ARG A 101 3.95 11.71 12.63
N VAL A 102 2.93 11.58 11.78
CA VAL A 102 2.04 10.41 11.81
C VAL A 102 2.77 9.13 11.38
N ILE A 103 3.66 9.20 10.39
CA ILE A 103 4.51 8.05 10.02
C ILE A 103 5.33 7.56 11.22
N ARG A 104 5.92 8.48 12.00
CA ARG A 104 6.67 8.14 13.22
C ARG A 104 5.78 7.51 14.29
N GLU A 105 4.57 8.03 14.50
CA GLU A 105 3.61 7.49 15.46
C GLU A 105 3.19 6.06 15.06
N ILE A 106 2.95 5.81 13.77
CA ILE A 106 2.63 4.48 13.24
C ILE A 106 3.81 3.51 13.42
N GLU A 107 5.03 3.96 13.10
CA GLU A 107 6.23 3.13 13.26
C GLU A 107 6.47 2.75 14.72
N ALA A 108 6.28 3.68 15.65
CA ALA A 108 6.40 3.43 17.09
C ALA A 108 5.36 2.41 17.58
N GLY A 109 4.07 2.62 17.26
CA GLY A 109 3.00 1.70 17.63
C GLY A 109 3.18 0.30 17.03
N ARG A 110 3.75 0.20 15.83
CA ARG A 110 4.08 -1.10 15.21
C ARG A 110 5.12 -1.87 16.03
N LYS A 111 6.19 -1.23 16.50
CA LYS A 111 7.26 -1.89 17.29
C LYS A 111 6.72 -2.48 18.59
N GLU A 112 5.67 -1.89 19.15
CA GLU A 112 4.99 -2.41 20.33
C GLU A 112 4.12 -3.64 20.02
N MET A 113 3.48 -3.69 18.84
CA MET A 113 2.58 -4.77 18.45
C MET A 113 3.28 -5.97 17.79
N PHE A 114 4.42 -5.73 17.14
CA PHE A 114 5.25 -6.74 16.45
C PHE A 114 6.74 -6.50 16.74
N PRO A 115 7.25 -6.92 17.92
CA PRO A 115 8.65 -6.74 18.31
C PRO A 115 9.63 -7.52 17.42
#